data_AF-A0A9E4WEH1-F1
#
_entry.id   AF-A0A9E4WEH1-F1
#
_cell.length_a   1.000
_cell.length_b   1.000
_cell.length_c   1.000
_cell.angle_alpha   90.00
_cell.angle_beta   90.00
_cell.angle_gamma   90.00
#
_symmetry.space_group_name_H-M   'P 1'
#
loop_
_entity.id
_entity.type
_entity.pdbx_description
1 polymer ?
#
loop_
_entity_poly.entity_id
_entity_poly.type
_entity_poly.pdbx_seq_one_letter_code
_entity_poly.pdbx_strand_id
1 'polypeptide(L)'
;MTDAGEPAPAPSQPKNAIVILLDSLNRHMLGAYGGNEFATPNLDAFAARAVRFDKHYAASLPCIPARHDLLTGALDFLWRPWGSIEIWEASLTAHLRRKGIVSMLVSDHPHLFEVGGENYHTDFYAWDYQRGHENDPWKTRPDETWVGAPLYGRQWVHYDNSRGYFKEEDEFPGPK
;
A
#
# COMPACT_ATOMS: atom_id res chain seq x y z
N MET A 1 47.72 30.92 10.00
CA MET A 1 47.66 29.47 9.73
C MET A 1 46.29 29.02 10.21
N THR A 2 45.29 29.11 9.35
CA THR A 2 43.90 28.75 9.68
C THR A 2 43.77 27.24 9.54
N ASP A 3 43.40 26.60 10.64
CA ASP A 3 43.13 25.18 10.76
C ASP A 3 41.92 24.83 9.90
N ALA A 4 42.18 24.21 8.75
CA ALA A 4 41.12 23.70 7.88
C ALA A 4 40.63 22.40 8.50
N GLY A 5 39.58 22.52 9.32
CA GLY A 5 38.93 21.37 9.96
C GLY A 5 38.58 20.28 8.95
N GLU A 6 38.95 19.06 9.29
CA GLU A 6 38.75 17.86 8.48
C GLU A 6 37.26 17.71 8.08
N PRO A 7 36.95 17.37 6.82
CA PRO A 7 35.57 17.22 6.38
C PRO A 7 34.88 16.08 7.14
N ALA A 8 33.65 16.35 7.60
CA ALA A 8 32.83 15.36 8.30
C ALA A 8 32.66 14.09 7.44
N PRO A 9 32.70 12.88 8.06
CA PRO A 9 32.58 11.63 7.33
C PRO A 9 31.25 11.55 6.58
N ALA A 10 31.30 11.06 5.35
CA ALA A 10 30.12 10.89 4.52
C ALA A 10 29.10 9.98 5.22
N PRO A 11 27.79 10.32 5.22
CA PRO A 11 26.78 9.51 5.87
C PRO A 11 26.77 8.09 5.28
N SER A 12 26.73 7.08 6.15
CA SER A 12 26.63 5.68 5.73
C SER A 12 25.34 5.47 4.95
N GLN A 13 25.43 4.81 3.79
CA GLN A 13 24.27 4.50 2.96
C GLN A 13 23.26 3.64 3.74
N PRO A 14 21.95 3.91 3.64
CA PRO A 14 20.94 3.12 4.31
C PRO A 14 20.96 1.68 3.78
N LYS A 15 20.90 0.70 4.70
CA LYS A 15 20.90 -0.73 4.35
C LYS A 15 19.52 -1.26 3.94
N ASN A 16 18.46 -0.60 4.40
CA ASN A 16 17.08 -1.02 4.22
C ASN A 16 16.24 0.14 3.69
N ALA A 17 15.27 -0.17 2.85
CA ALA A 17 14.22 0.73 2.41
C ALA A 17 12.86 0.12 2.76
N ILE A 18 11.96 0.93 3.31
CA ILE A 18 10.60 0.53 3.68
C ILE A 18 9.65 1.48 2.95
N VAL A 19 8.69 0.91 2.23
CA VAL A 19 7.62 1.66 1.57
C VAL A 19 6.33 1.36 2.31
N ILE A 20 5.72 2.40 2.88
CA ILE A 20 4.40 2.34 3.51
C ILE A 20 3.41 2.97 2.53
N LEU A 21 2.42 2.18 2.10
CA LEU A 21 1.38 2.61 1.19
C LEU A 21 0.03 2.49 1.88
N LEU A 22 -0.73 3.58 1.90
CA LEU A 22 -2.07 3.63 2.47
C LEU A 22 -3.07 3.80 1.31
N ASP A 23 -4.02 2.88 1.21
CA ASP A 23 -5.03 2.91 0.15
C ASP A 23 -6.11 3.96 0.47
N SER A 24 -6.55 4.69 -0.55
CA SER A 24 -7.63 5.68 -0.47
C SER A 24 -7.41 6.79 0.58
N LEU A 25 -6.15 7.01 0.99
CA LEU A 25 -5.80 8.04 1.94
C LEU A 25 -6.06 9.44 1.36
N ASN A 26 -6.95 10.18 2.00
CA ASN A 26 -7.12 11.59 1.71
C ASN A 26 -6.13 12.42 2.51
N ARG A 27 -5.26 13.18 1.83
CA ARG A 27 -4.26 14.05 2.47
C ARG A 27 -4.86 15.06 3.46
N HIS A 28 -6.11 15.47 3.27
CA HIS A 28 -6.79 16.41 4.15
C HIS A 28 -7.13 15.80 5.52
N MET A 29 -6.98 14.49 5.67
CA MET A 29 -7.16 13.77 6.95
C MET A 29 -5.89 13.70 7.79
N LEU A 30 -4.76 14.21 7.28
CA LEU A 30 -3.46 14.14 7.96
C LEU A 30 -3.12 15.47 8.64
N GLY A 31 -2.76 15.43 9.92
CA GLY A 31 -2.28 16.59 10.68
C GLY A 31 -1.09 17.28 10.02
N ALA A 32 -0.16 16.48 9.49
CA ALA A 32 0.97 16.94 8.70
C ALA A 32 0.61 17.75 7.45
N TYR A 33 -0.63 17.71 6.97
CA TYR A 33 -1.13 18.53 5.85
C TYR A 33 -2.23 19.52 6.27
N GLY A 34 -2.40 19.75 7.58
CA GLY A 34 -3.38 20.68 8.15
C GLY A 34 -4.75 20.05 8.43
N GLY A 35 -4.88 18.72 8.33
CA GLY A 35 -6.08 18.00 8.75
C GLY A 35 -6.28 18.08 10.27
N ASN A 36 -7.53 18.13 10.71
CA ASN A 36 -7.89 18.23 12.13
C ASN A 36 -9.06 17.30 12.53
N GLU A 37 -9.52 16.44 11.62
CA GLU A 37 -10.60 15.49 11.89
C GLU A 37 -10.12 14.29 12.72
N PHE A 38 -8.90 13.80 12.47
CA PHE A 38 -8.30 12.66 13.16
C PHE A 38 -6.90 13.01 13.70
N ALA A 39 -6.54 12.41 14.84
CA ALA A 39 -5.18 12.52 15.36
C ALA A 39 -4.25 11.57 14.59
N THR A 40 -3.17 12.11 14.00
CA THR A 40 -2.18 11.34 13.25
C THR A 40 -0.76 11.43 13.82
N PRO A 41 -0.56 11.22 15.15
CA PRO A 41 0.68 11.59 15.84
C PRO A 41 1.93 10.90 15.27
N ASN A 42 1.82 9.64 14.85
CA ASN A 42 2.95 8.90 14.27
C ASN A 42 3.34 9.41 12.89
N LEU A 43 2.35 9.75 12.05
CA LEU A 43 2.60 10.31 10.71
C LEU A 43 3.11 11.75 10.81
N ASP A 44 2.63 12.52 11.78
CA ASP A 44 3.08 13.88 12.04
C ASP A 44 4.53 13.90 12.54
N ALA A 45 4.87 13.01 13.47
CA ALA A 45 6.25 12.81 13.93
C ALA A 45 7.18 12.35 12.80
N PHE A 46 6.72 11.47 11.90
CA PHE A 46 7.49 11.07 10.73
C PHE A 46 7.70 12.25 9.76
N ALA A 47 6.64 13.01 9.47
CA ALA A 47 6.69 14.16 8.57
C ALA A 47 7.65 15.26 9.09
N ALA A 48 7.74 15.47 10.40
CA ALA A 48 8.63 16.46 11.01
C ALA A 48 10.13 16.18 10.79
N ARG A 49 10.49 14.94 10.41
CA ARG A 49 11.87 14.48 10.17
C ARG A 49 12.11 13.96 8.76
N ALA A 50 11.15 14.15 7.86
CA ALA A 50 11.19 13.67 6.49
C ALA A 50 11.04 14.83 5.49
N VAL A 51 11.37 14.56 4.23
CA VAL A 51 11.00 15.45 3.14
C VAL A 51 9.51 15.23 2.85
N ARG A 52 8.73 16.29 2.94
CA ARG A 52 7.29 16.29 2.63
C ARG A 52 7.04 16.94 1.28
N PHE A 53 6.21 16.31 0.45
CA PHE A 53 5.82 16.84 -0.85
C PHE A 53 4.41 17.44 -0.79
N ASP A 54 4.29 18.75 -0.95
CA ASP A 54 2.98 19.42 -0.97
C ASP A 54 2.24 19.25 -2.32
N LYS A 55 2.96 18.79 -3.35
CA LYS A 55 2.47 18.60 -4.72
C LYS A 55 2.89 17.21 -5.24
N HIS A 56 2.28 16.16 -4.69
CA HIS A 56 2.41 14.80 -5.16
C HIS A 56 1.04 14.32 -5.66
N TYR A 57 1.01 13.76 -6.88
CA TYR A 57 -0.22 13.35 -7.54
C TYR A 57 -0.09 11.89 -7.97
N ALA A 58 -1.16 11.12 -7.80
CA ALA A 58 -1.26 9.81 -8.42
C ALA A 58 -1.28 9.97 -9.95
N ALA A 59 -0.58 9.09 -10.64
CA ALA A 59 -0.52 9.07 -12.08
C ALA A 59 -1.80 8.47 -12.68
N SER A 60 -2.16 7.27 -12.23
CA SER A 60 -3.35 6.53 -12.63
C SER A 60 -4.26 6.26 -11.44
N LEU A 61 -5.53 5.99 -11.74
CA LEU A 61 -6.57 5.60 -10.78
C LEU A 61 -7.47 4.55 -11.46
N PRO A 62 -8.06 3.58 -10.73
CA PRO A 62 -8.05 3.40 -9.27
C PRO A 62 -6.81 2.62 -8.75
N CYS A 63 -6.92 1.95 -7.61
CA CYS A 63 -5.83 1.33 -6.84
C CYS A 63 -4.84 0.48 -7.66
N ILE A 64 -5.29 -0.45 -8.50
CA ILE A 64 -4.40 -1.32 -9.27
C ILE A 64 -3.55 -0.55 -10.30
N PRO A 65 -4.12 0.28 -11.20
CA PRO A 65 -3.31 1.15 -12.07
C PRO A 65 -2.32 2.03 -11.31
N ALA A 66 -2.72 2.62 -10.16
CA ALA A 66 -1.82 3.43 -9.36
C ALA A 66 -0.62 2.63 -8.80
N ARG A 67 -0.85 1.38 -8.39
CA ARG A 67 0.19 0.48 -7.90
C ARG A 67 1.08 -0.03 -9.02
N HIS A 68 0.54 -0.19 -10.23
CA HIS A 68 1.33 -0.48 -11.41
C HIS A 68 2.30 0.66 -11.69
N ASP A 69 1.82 1.91 -11.77
CA ASP A 69 2.68 3.08 -11.98
C ASP A 69 3.83 3.12 -10.97
N LEU A 70 3.54 2.85 -9.70
CA LEU A 70 4.53 2.82 -8.62
C LEU A 70 5.58 1.73 -8.79
N LEU A 71 5.19 0.53 -9.24
CA LEU A 71 6.10 -0.60 -9.38
C LEU A 71 6.85 -0.59 -10.71
N THR A 72 6.24 -0.15 -11.80
CA THR A 72 6.84 -0.18 -13.14
C THR A 72 7.51 1.15 -13.50
N GLY A 73 7.13 2.25 -12.84
CA GLY A 73 7.60 3.59 -13.18
C GLY A 73 7.04 4.11 -14.50
N ALA A 74 5.91 3.57 -14.97
CA ALA A 74 5.20 4.00 -16.17
C ALA A 74 3.89 4.72 -15.81
N LEU A 75 3.28 5.41 -16.78
CA LEU A 75 1.95 6.03 -16.64
C LEU A 75 0.92 5.19 -17.39
N ASP A 76 -0.01 4.57 -16.66
CA ASP A 76 -1.03 3.67 -17.21
C ASP A 76 -2.28 4.38 -17.73
N PHE A 77 -2.66 5.52 -17.13
CA PHE A 77 -3.95 6.21 -17.32
C PHE A 77 -4.41 6.39 -18.78
N LEU A 78 -3.47 6.48 -19.74
CA LEU A 78 -3.80 6.73 -21.15
C LEU A 78 -4.08 5.47 -21.97
N TRP A 79 -3.67 4.29 -21.53
CA TRP A 79 -3.63 3.12 -22.41
C TRP A 79 -3.86 1.78 -21.72
N ARG A 80 -3.72 1.71 -20.39
CA ARG A 80 -3.82 0.47 -19.63
C ARG A 80 -4.97 0.53 -18.62
N PRO A 81 -5.99 -0.34 -18.75
CA PRO A 81 -7.03 -0.48 -17.74
C PRO A 81 -6.49 -1.27 -16.53
N TRP A 82 -7.38 -1.58 -15.59
CA TRP A 82 -7.12 -2.54 -14.52
C TRP A 82 -6.51 -3.84 -15.07
N GLY A 83 -5.38 -4.28 -14.51
CA GLY A 83 -4.62 -5.43 -15.02
C GLY A 83 -3.42 -5.83 -14.16
N SER A 84 -2.96 -7.06 -14.38
CA SER A 84 -1.77 -7.69 -13.77
C SER A 84 -0.45 -7.15 -14.31
N ILE A 85 0.63 -7.14 -13.52
CA ILE A 85 1.97 -6.87 -14.08
C ILE A 85 2.27 -7.90 -15.17
N GLU A 86 2.62 -7.41 -16.35
CA GLU A 86 2.82 -8.22 -17.53
C GLU A 86 4.20 -8.88 -17.53
N ILE A 87 4.31 -10.06 -18.12
CA ILE A 87 5.55 -10.87 -18.09
C ILE A 87 6.78 -10.19 -18.71
N TRP A 88 6.57 -9.20 -19.57
CA TRP A 88 7.63 -8.44 -20.22
C TRP A 88 8.00 -7.16 -19.46
N GLU A 89 7.24 -6.80 -18.43
CA GLU A 89 7.50 -5.59 -17.65
C GLU A 89 8.64 -5.83 -16.67
N ALA A 90 9.54 -4.86 -16.60
CA ALA A 90 10.66 -4.88 -15.66
C ALA A 90 10.28 -4.11 -14.39
N SER A 91 9.36 -4.67 -13.60
CA SER A 91 8.95 -4.10 -12.32
C SER A 91 10.17 -3.82 -11.42
N LEU A 92 10.05 -2.83 -10.54
CA LEU A 92 11.05 -2.48 -9.54
C LEU A 92 11.45 -3.71 -8.73
N THR A 93 10.46 -4.52 -8.33
CA THR A 93 10.67 -5.75 -7.56
C THR A 93 11.42 -6.81 -8.35
N ALA A 94 11.10 -7.01 -9.65
CA ALA A 94 11.88 -7.89 -10.52
C ALA A 94 13.34 -7.42 -10.64
N HIS A 95 13.56 -6.10 -10.75
CA HIS A 95 14.89 -5.53 -10.83
C HIS A 95 15.69 -5.70 -9.54
N LEU A 96 15.07 -5.46 -8.38
CA LEU A 96 15.67 -5.71 -7.07
C LEU A 96 16.03 -7.19 -6.91
N ARG A 97 15.12 -8.09 -7.31
CA ARG A 97 15.33 -9.54 -7.26
C ARG A 97 16.54 -9.97 -8.09
N ARG A 98 16.65 -9.50 -9.34
CA ARG A 98 17.81 -9.78 -10.23
C ARG A 98 19.14 -9.30 -9.65
N LYS A 99 19.13 -8.28 -8.80
CA LYS A 99 20.32 -7.78 -8.09
C LYS A 99 20.59 -8.50 -6.76
N GLY A 100 19.81 -9.51 -6.41
CA GLY A 100 19.96 -10.24 -5.14
C GLY A 100 19.51 -9.45 -3.91
N ILE A 101 18.72 -8.39 -4.09
CA ILE A 101 18.19 -7.60 -2.97
C ILE A 101 16.94 -8.28 -2.43
N VAL A 102 16.99 -8.69 -1.17
CA VAL A 102 15.85 -9.33 -0.49
C VAL A 102 14.73 -8.30 -0.30
N SER A 103 13.54 -8.65 -0.76
CA SER A 103 12.33 -7.82 -0.68
C SER A 103 11.16 -8.61 -0.10
N MET A 104 10.36 -7.96 0.74
CA MET A 104 9.16 -8.55 1.32
C MET A 104 7.97 -7.63 1.06
N LEU A 105 6.87 -8.23 0.61
CA LEU A 105 5.56 -7.57 0.56
C LEU A 105 4.77 -7.93 1.83
N VAL A 106 4.19 -6.94 2.50
CA VAL A 106 3.15 -7.17 3.51
C VAL A 106 1.95 -6.37 3.05
N SER A 107 0.83 -7.03 2.81
CA SER A 107 -0.35 -6.34 2.28
C SER A 107 -1.64 -6.99 2.75
N ASP A 108 -2.65 -6.16 2.94
CA ASP A 108 -4.05 -6.52 3.12
C ASP A 108 -4.89 -6.34 1.85
N HIS A 109 -4.28 -5.90 0.74
CA HIS A 109 -4.98 -5.49 -0.46
C HIS A 109 -5.31 -6.70 -1.36
N PRO A 110 -6.57 -7.18 -1.40
CA PRO A 110 -6.93 -8.42 -2.08
C PRO A 110 -6.66 -8.37 -3.58
N HIS A 111 -6.76 -7.18 -4.17
CA HIS A 111 -6.62 -7.00 -5.61
C HIS A 111 -5.24 -7.41 -6.14
N LEU A 112 -4.19 -7.51 -5.30
CA LEU A 112 -2.87 -8.00 -5.71
C LEU A 112 -2.80 -9.52 -5.97
N PHE A 113 -3.87 -10.23 -5.60
CA PHE A 113 -3.95 -11.69 -5.60
C PHE A 113 -5.13 -12.22 -6.43
N GLU A 114 -6.11 -11.38 -6.76
CA GLU A 114 -7.29 -11.78 -7.52
C GLU A 114 -7.06 -11.72 -9.03
N VAL A 115 -7.86 -12.47 -9.78
CA VAL A 115 -7.83 -12.46 -11.25
C VAL A 115 -8.19 -11.08 -11.80
N GLY A 116 -7.36 -10.57 -12.71
CA GLY A 116 -7.41 -9.22 -13.26
C GLY A 116 -6.48 -8.23 -12.54
N GLY A 117 -6.00 -8.53 -11.33
CA GLY A 117 -5.07 -7.69 -10.56
C GLY A 117 -3.88 -8.47 -10.00
N GLU A 118 -3.68 -9.72 -10.42
CA GLU A 118 -2.66 -10.61 -9.87
C GLU A 118 -1.23 -10.24 -10.32
N ASN A 119 -0.25 -11.06 -9.90
CA ASN A 119 1.19 -10.95 -10.22
C ASN A 119 1.96 -9.79 -9.58
N TYR A 120 1.34 -8.94 -8.77
CA TYR A 120 2.06 -7.85 -8.08
C TYR A 120 3.00 -8.37 -6.97
N HIS A 121 2.71 -9.54 -6.42
CA HIS A 121 3.47 -10.14 -5.32
C HIS A 121 4.61 -11.07 -5.79
N THR A 122 4.56 -11.57 -7.02
CA THR A 122 5.37 -12.72 -7.47
C THR A 122 6.86 -12.45 -7.54
N ASP A 123 7.25 -11.20 -7.80
CA ASP A 123 8.66 -10.79 -7.88
C ASP A 123 9.32 -10.55 -6.52
N PHE A 124 8.54 -10.47 -5.43
CA PHE A 124 9.10 -10.36 -4.09
C PHE A 124 9.80 -11.67 -3.66
N TYR A 125 10.76 -11.59 -2.74
CA TYR A 125 11.35 -12.81 -2.15
C TYR A 125 10.38 -13.52 -1.22
N ALA A 126 9.56 -12.75 -0.51
CA ALA A 126 8.50 -13.26 0.35
C ALA A 126 7.31 -12.29 0.32
N TRP A 127 6.12 -12.79 0.62
CA TRP A 127 4.95 -11.97 0.83
C TRP A 127 4.10 -12.50 1.98
N ASP A 128 3.52 -11.59 2.74
CA ASP A 128 2.56 -11.85 3.80
C ASP A 128 1.24 -11.15 3.46
N TYR A 129 0.18 -11.95 3.37
CA TYR A 129 -1.15 -11.48 2.99
C TYR A 129 -2.08 -11.48 4.22
N GLN A 130 -2.44 -10.28 4.65
CA GLN A 130 -3.32 -10.03 5.78
C GLN A 130 -4.79 -10.17 5.34
N ARG A 131 -5.48 -11.16 5.88
CA ARG A 131 -6.79 -11.62 5.39
C ARG A 131 -7.94 -10.79 5.94
N GLY A 132 -9.04 -10.74 5.19
CA GLY A 132 -10.35 -10.27 5.64
C GLY A 132 -10.72 -8.83 5.28
N HIS A 133 -9.83 -8.11 4.60
CA HIS A 133 -10.11 -6.78 4.05
C HIS A 133 -10.89 -6.83 2.74
N GLU A 134 -11.74 -5.83 2.56
CA GLU A 134 -12.47 -5.57 1.31
C GLU A 134 -13.05 -6.85 0.67
N ASN A 135 -12.79 -7.14 -0.60
CA ASN A 135 -13.35 -8.30 -1.30
C ASN A 135 -12.54 -9.59 -1.13
N ASP A 136 -11.67 -9.71 -0.11
CA ASP A 136 -10.96 -10.95 0.18
C ASP A 136 -11.95 -12.12 0.42
N PRO A 137 -11.94 -13.19 -0.40
CA PRO A 137 -12.74 -14.38 -0.17
C PRO A 137 -12.18 -15.24 0.99
N TRP A 138 -12.14 -14.67 2.20
CA TRP A 138 -11.59 -15.33 3.39
C TRP A 138 -12.55 -16.32 4.05
N LYS A 139 -13.85 -16.01 4.02
CA LYS A 139 -14.89 -16.78 4.68
C LYS A 139 -16.01 -17.13 3.70
N THR A 140 -16.53 -18.34 3.81
CA THR A 140 -17.61 -18.86 2.96
C THR A 140 -18.99 -18.74 3.59
N ARG A 141 -19.06 -18.55 4.92
CA ARG A 141 -20.31 -18.38 5.65
C ARG A 141 -20.68 -16.88 5.69
N PRO A 142 -21.92 -16.52 5.29
CA PRO A 142 -22.43 -15.17 5.47
C PRO A 142 -22.44 -14.78 6.95
N ASP A 143 -21.96 -13.57 7.25
CA ASP A 143 -22.03 -13.00 8.59
C ASP A 143 -23.38 -12.30 8.80
N GLU A 144 -24.24 -12.82 9.66
CA GLU A 144 -25.61 -12.31 9.88
C GLU A 144 -25.68 -10.80 10.16
N THR A 145 -24.60 -10.17 10.64
CA THR A 145 -24.57 -8.72 10.86
C THR A 145 -24.65 -7.90 9.57
N TRP A 146 -24.25 -8.43 8.40
CA TRP A 146 -24.29 -7.68 7.13
C TRP A 146 -25.72 -7.32 6.69
N VAL A 147 -26.72 -8.06 7.20
CA VAL A 147 -28.14 -7.84 6.93
C VAL A 147 -28.56 -6.46 7.47
N GLY A 148 -28.74 -5.50 6.57
CA GLY A 148 -29.16 -4.13 6.88
C GLY A 148 -28.09 -3.05 6.72
N ALA A 149 -26.84 -3.42 6.36
CA ALA A 149 -25.86 -2.43 5.94
C ALA A 149 -26.35 -1.68 4.68
N PRO A 150 -26.17 -0.35 4.59
CA PRO A 150 -26.59 0.40 3.41
C PRO A 150 -25.86 -0.13 2.16
N LEU A 151 -26.57 -0.84 1.30
CA LEU A 151 -25.97 -1.46 0.12
C LEU A 151 -25.63 -0.43 -0.97
N TYR A 152 -26.22 0.78 -0.95
CA TYR A 152 -26.03 1.81 -1.98
C TYR A 152 -26.11 1.27 -3.44
N GLY A 153 -26.97 0.26 -3.68
CA GLY A 153 -27.10 -0.40 -5.00
C GLY A 153 -26.06 -1.50 -5.29
N ARG A 154 -25.12 -1.75 -4.39
CA ARG A 154 -24.15 -2.85 -4.44
C ARG A 154 -24.84 -4.20 -4.17
N GLN A 155 -24.41 -5.24 -4.89
CA GLN A 155 -24.76 -6.62 -4.57
C GLN A 155 -23.88 -7.17 -3.43
N TRP A 156 -24.19 -8.37 -2.95
CA TRP A 156 -23.36 -9.11 -2.00
C TRP A 156 -21.90 -9.17 -2.46
N VAL A 157 -20.98 -9.05 -1.51
CA VAL A 157 -19.54 -9.23 -1.75
C VAL A 157 -18.89 -10.09 -0.68
N HIS A 158 -17.66 -10.54 -0.96
CA HIS A 158 -16.89 -11.35 -0.02
C HIS A 158 -16.66 -10.67 1.34
N TYR A 159 -16.59 -9.34 1.40
CA TYR A 159 -16.48 -8.59 2.66
C TYR A 159 -17.62 -8.91 3.63
N ASP A 160 -18.83 -9.16 3.10
CA ASP A 160 -20.03 -9.44 3.89
C ASP A 160 -19.94 -10.80 4.60
N ASN A 161 -18.99 -11.66 4.22
CA ASN A 161 -18.74 -12.91 4.92
C ASN A 161 -17.64 -12.80 5.98
N SER A 162 -16.71 -11.84 5.86
CA SER A 162 -15.53 -11.75 6.72
C SER A 162 -15.68 -10.76 7.87
N ARG A 163 -16.45 -9.68 7.70
CA ARG A 163 -16.45 -8.54 8.63
C ARG A 163 -16.75 -8.89 10.09
N GLY A 164 -17.69 -9.79 10.39
CA GLY A 164 -18.06 -10.17 11.76
C GLY A 164 -17.09 -11.12 12.46
N TYR A 165 -15.99 -11.49 11.80
CA TYR A 165 -14.89 -12.20 12.46
C TYR A 165 -13.92 -11.24 13.17
N PHE A 166 -14.04 -9.94 12.93
CA PHE A 166 -13.34 -8.89 13.67
C PHE A 166 -14.34 -8.25 14.64
N LYS A 167 -14.13 -8.41 15.95
CA LYS A 167 -15.02 -7.85 16.99
C LYS A 167 -14.39 -6.66 17.66
N GLU A 168 -13.11 -6.76 17.95
CA GLU A 168 -12.32 -5.72 18.59
C GLU A 168 -11.33 -5.09 17.59
N GLU A 169 -10.95 -3.84 17.85
CA GLU A 169 -10.02 -3.08 17.00
C GLU A 169 -8.69 -3.83 16.76
N ASP A 170 -8.21 -4.57 17.75
CA ASP A 170 -6.97 -5.33 17.67
C ASP A 170 -7.09 -6.63 16.85
N GLU A 171 -8.31 -7.08 16.53
CA GLU A 171 -8.54 -8.21 15.65
C GLU A 171 -8.48 -7.80 14.18
N PHE A 172 -8.71 -6.52 13.85
CA PHE A 172 -8.66 -6.04 12.47
C PHE A 172 -7.26 -6.25 11.88
N PRO A 173 -7.16 -6.62 10.57
CA PRO A 173 -5.87 -6.85 9.96
C PRO A 173 -5.17 -5.51 9.79
N GLY A 174 -3.98 -5.38 10.36
CA GLY A 174 -3.20 -4.15 10.33
C GLY A 174 -1.93 -4.27 11.16
N PRO A 175 -1.00 -3.30 11.05
CA PRO A 175 0.19 -3.24 11.89
C PRO A 175 -0.20 -3.14 13.37
N LYS A 176 0.31 -4.05 14.20
CA LYS A 176 0.20 -4.04 15.66
C LYS A 176 1.45 -3.49 16.31
#